data_AF-A0A439DGB7-F1
#
_entry.id   AF-A0A439DGB7-F1
#
_cell.length_a   1.000
_cell.length_b   1.000
_cell.length_c   1.000
_cell.angle_alpha   90.00
_cell.angle_beta   90.00
_cell.angle_gamma   90.00
#
_symmetry.space_group_name_H-M   'P 1'
#
loop_
_entity.id
_entity.type
_entity.pdbx_description
1 polymer ?
#
loop_
_entity_poly.entity_id
_entity_poly.type
_entity_poly.pdbx_seq_one_letter_code
_entity_poly.pdbx_strand_id
1 'polypeptide(L)'
;MTGSPPATRRSRQWSSPSRSLISELLAENRHTELSHQDALAAAQAEHERVRHAAIRVFKDHESKEEHRRLQERQDIIIQQQRREEERIRNEERLRAEEERLRALKLQTVPKLPPEAPPASPNSTSTPQSNGSGPLNSITATNLANKQDPILPKGKEPPAYAPQPLSNAPTLPVNGTKVIQPVTSQSLPLEHVVPTKPSPFTVPAPADPLSKPLAPQHNGLSTISTSKISADRYVVIHQSLKKLRTSLAEQAKSLPLLKARMGDMRREMRKSLGQIVTEKGGNRKQIATIQALLQESLSGSVPSAMVDPSQFVTDEREPMNDALHNEAQLPSLFLYLLNIFSKTIVNQFINECGAQPKAADPLGVIAAQIFSNKAYQWRGKTLIDILMAKYRVACPVLFGYHGSENTEQGRIRLGWKRNGAGWAPEQQHIDKMKGLAVGYAAISLRDFSKSPNINPWPPSKYWTSLARIVNTSPAEISNTQCVVLRGMIEIYEERFIYFYGSAAIAALRLALIDFPNKAQSKTPGTAGLQVLAQILKRDIGLEL
;
A
#
# COMPACT_ATOMS: atom_id res chain seq x y z
N MET A 1 60.78 21.27 -10.87
CA MET A 1 61.54 20.00 -10.95
C MET A 1 61.42 19.33 -9.59
N THR A 2 61.01 18.07 -9.43
CA THR A 2 60.70 17.00 -10.39
C THR A 2 59.21 16.61 -10.33
N GLY A 3 58.71 15.85 -11.32
CA GLY A 3 57.31 15.38 -11.35
C GLY A 3 57.21 13.86 -11.27
N SER A 4 56.30 13.36 -10.43
CA SER A 4 55.94 11.94 -10.38
C SER A 4 54.97 11.58 -11.52
N PRO A 5 55.13 10.43 -12.20
CA PRO A 5 54.29 10.08 -13.33
C PRO A 5 52.86 9.67 -12.91
N PRO A 6 51.84 9.95 -13.74
CA PRO A 6 50.48 9.47 -13.49
C PRO A 6 50.40 7.95 -13.69
N ALA A 7 49.71 7.25 -12.78
CA ALA A 7 49.53 5.80 -12.86
C ALA A 7 48.77 5.41 -14.15
N THR A 8 49.36 4.52 -14.95
CA THR A 8 48.81 4.16 -16.27
C THR A 8 47.49 3.42 -16.16
N ARG A 9 46.48 3.98 -16.83
CA ARG A 9 45.10 3.49 -16.95
C ARG A 9 45.05 2.10 -17.58
N ARG A 10 45.13 1.03 -16.78
CA ARG A 10 44.86 -0.35 -17.25
C ARG A 10 43.45 -0.44 -17.80
N SER A 11 43.32 -0.43 -19.12
CA SER A 11 42.10 -0.83 -19.80
C SER A 11 41.82 -2.30 -19.47
N ARG A 12 40.75 -2.56 -18.70
CA ARG A 12 40.16 -3.89 -18.66
C ARG A 12 39.45 -4.12 -19.99
N GLN A 13 40.19 -4.55 -21.00
CA GLN A 13 39.60 -5.15 -22.20
C GLN A 13 38.75 -6.33 -21.73
N TRP A 14 37.43 -6.22 -21.87
CA TRP A 14 36.53 -7.35 -21.68
C TRP A 14 36.67 -8.26 -22.89
N SER A 15 37.47 -9.31 -22.76
CA SER A 15 37.52 -10.42 -23.72
C SER A 15 36.10 -10.96 -23.91
N SER A 16 35.54 -10.84 -25.11
CA SER A 16 34.18 -11.32 -25.39
C SER A 16 34.11 -12.85 -25.16
N PRO A 17 33.23 -13.34 -24.26
CA PRO A 17 33.16 -14.77 -23.91
C PRO A 17 32.64 -15.65 -25.06
N SER A 18 32.12 -15.04 -26.12
CA SER A 18 31.51 -15.72 -27.27
C SER A 18 32.49 -16.39 -28.24
N ARG A 19 33.82 -16.14 -28.16
CA ARG A 19 34.79 -16.73 -29.11
C ARG A 19 35.36 -18.10 -28.71
N SER A 20 35.45 -18.45 -27.41
CA SER A 20 35.93 -19.79 -27.02
C SER A 20 34.85 -20.85 -27.20
N LEU A 21 33.62 -20.58 -26.73
CA LEU A 21 32.47 -21.50 -26.78
C LEU A 21 32.20 -22.10 -28.17
N ILE A 22 32.38 -21.31 -29.24
CA ILE A 22 32.15 -21.78 -30.62
C ILE A 22 33.27 -22.74 -31.08
N SER A 23 34.53 -22.47 -30.71
CA SER A 23 35.66 -23.38 -31.03
C SER A 23 35.60 -24.66 -30.19
N GLU A 24 35.12 -24.54 -28.95
CA GLU A 24 34.91 -25.68 -28.04
C GLU A 24 33.74 -26.57 -28.50
N LEU A 25 32.71 -25.98 -29.13
CA LEU A 25 31.54 -26.68 -29.70
C LEU A 25 31.86 -27.59 -30.90
N LEU A 26 33.01 -27.39 -31.55
CA LEU A 26 33.42 -28.11 -32.77
C LEU A 26 34.60 -29.08 -32.55
N ALA A 27 35.00 -29.32 -31.29
CA ALA A 27 36.10 -30.22 -30.96
C ALA A 27 35.66 -31.70 -30.98
N GLU A 28 36.27 -32.51 -31.86
CA GLU A 28 35.91 -33.92 -32.09
C GLU A 28 36.08 -34.82 -30.84
N ASN A 29 36.96 -34.44 -29.90
CA ASN A 29 37.24 -35.21 -28.67
C ASN A 29 36.18 -35.10 -27.56
N ARG A 30 35.07 -34.37 -27.78
CA ARG A 30 34.01 -34.13 -26.77
C ARG A 30 33.36 -35.38 -26.16
N HIS A 31 33.44 -36.52 -26.84
CA HIS A 31 32.85 -37.78 -26.40
C HIS A 31 33.89 -38.77 -25.83
N THR A 32 35.06 -38.27 -25.44
CA THR A 32 36.06 -39.04 -24.68
C THR A 32 35.75 -39.00 -23.19
N GLU A 33 35.97 -40.11 -22.49
CA GLU A 33 35.78 -40.19 -21.03
C GLU A 33 36.63 -39.15 -20.29
N LEU A 34 37.87 -38.93 -20.75
CA LEU A 34 38.79 -37.93 -20.22
C LEU A 34 38.18 -36.52 -20.27
N SER A 35 37.56 -36.12 -21.40
CA SER A 35 36.88 -34.82 -21.53
C SER A 35 35.70 -34.67 -20.56
N HIS A 36 35.05 -35.76 -20.14
CA HIS A 36 34.01 -35.72 -19.11
C HIS A 36 34.61 -35.61 -17.69
N GLN A 37 35.72 -36.31 -17.42
CA GLN A 37 36.42 -36.20 -16.13
C GLN A 37 37.01 -34.79 -15.92
N ASP A 38 37.64 -34.20 -16.93
CA ASP A 38 38.16 -32.83 -16.90
C ASP A 38 37.04 -31.79 -16.70
N ALA A 39 35.89 -31.96 -17.36
CA ALA A 39 34.74 -31.08 -17.19
C ALA A 39 34.15 -31.16 -15.77
N LEU A 40 34.12 -32.34 -15.15
CA LEU A 40 33.70 -32.53 -13.76
C LEU A 40 34.70 -31.89 -12.77
N ALA A 41 36.00 -32.05 -13.01
CA ALA A 41 37.04 -31.42 -12.19
C ALA A 41 36.99 -29.88 -12.27
N ALA A 42 36.80 -29.32 -13.48
CA ALA A 42 36.62 -27.88 -13.68
C ALA A 42 35.35 -27.34 -12.98
N ALA A 43 34.24 -28.09 -13.05
CA ALA A 43 33.00 -27.73 -12.36
C ALA A 43 33.15 -27.76 -10.83
N GLN A 44 33.89 -28.74 -10.29
CA GLN A 44 34.23 -28.79 -8.86
C GLN A 44 35.10 -27.60 -8.43
N ALA A 45 36.14 -27.28 -9.21
CA ALA A 45 37.04 -26.15 -8.93
C ALA A 45 36.30 -24.79 -8.90
N GLU A 46 35.38 -24.54 -9.85
CA GLU A 46 34.54 -23.34 -9.82
C GLU A 46 33.53 -23.36 -8.66
N HIS A 47 32.93 -24.50 -8.34
CA HIS A 47 32.05 -24.62 -7.17
C HIS A 47 32.78 -24.29 -5.87
N GLU A 48 34.01 -24.80 -5.68
CA GLU A 48 34.84 -24.44 -4.53
C GLU A 48 35.26 -22.97 -4.55
N ARG A 49 35.59 -22.40 -5.72
CA ARG A 49 35.92 -20.97 -5.84
C ARG A 49 34.75 -20.07 -5.42
N VAL A 50 33.53 -20.42 -5.85
CA VAL A 50 32.29 -19.73 -5.46
C VAL A 50 32.02 -19.91 -3.96
N ARG A 51 32.18 -21.12 -3.41
CA ARG A 51 32.03 -21.39 -1.97
C ARG A 51 32.99 -20.55 -1.12
N HIS A 52 34.26 -20.49 -1.49
CA HIS A 52 35.25 -19.66 -0.78
C HIS A 52 34.98 -18.15 -0.94
N ALA A 53 34.44 -17.71 -2.08
CA ALA A 53 34.00 -16.31 -2.25
C ALA A 53 32.80 -15.98 -1.34
N ALA A 54 31.79 -16.86 -1.28
CA ALA A 54 30.63 -16.68 -0.40
C ALA A 54 31.03 -16.63 1.08
N ILE A 55 31.95 -17.49 1.53
CA ILE A 55 32.47 -17.48 2.91
C ILE A 55 33.18 -16.16 3.25
N ARG A 56 33.94 -15.57 2.31
CA ARG A 56 34.55 -14.24 2.51
C ARG A 56 33.48 -13.15 2.63
N VAL A 57 32.53 -13.10 1.70
CA VAL A 57 31.44 -12.09 1.72
C VAL A 57 30.60 -12.20 3.00
N PHE A 58 30.37 -13.41 3.53
CA PHE A 58 29.70 -13.60 4.81
C PHE A 58 30.49 -12.99 5.98
N LYS A 59 31.80 -13.28 6.09
CA LYS A 59 32.66 -12.71 7.14
C LYS A 59 32.79 -11.18 7.03
N ASP A 60 32.90 -10.66 5.81
CA ASP A 60 32.92 -9.22 5.54
C ASP A 60 31.59 -8.54 5.93
N HIS A 61 30.46 -9.24 5.88
CA HIS A 61 29.17 -8.75 6.34
C HIS A 61 29.06 -8.81 7.88
N GLU A 62 29.47 -9.92 8.48
CA GLU A 62 29.48 -10.13 9.94
C GLU A 62 30.30 -9.03 10.65
N SER A 63 31.55 -8.79 10.19
CA SER A 63 32.41 -7.73 10.73
C SER A 63 31.83 -6.31 10.58
N LYS A 64 31.08 -6.03 9.50
CA LYS A 64 30.39 -4.74 9.31
C LYS A 64 29.22 -4.57 10.27
N GLU A 65 28.47 -5.64 10.56
CA GLU A 65 27.40 -5.61 11.56
C GLU A 65 27.93 -5.46 12.99
N GLU A 66 29.08 -6.06 13.31
CA GLU A 66 29.76 -5.80 14.59
C GLU A 66 30.23 -4.35 14.71
N HIS A 67 30.87 -3.80 13.66
CA HIS A 67 31.30 -2.40 13.66
C HIS A 67 30.12 -1.44 13.79
N ARG A 68 29.00 -1.69 13.10
CA ARG A 68 27.73 -0.94 13.24
C ARG A 68 27.24 -0.95 14.70
N ARG A 69 27.18 -2.12 15.35
CA ARG A 69 26.76 -2.27 16.75
C ARG A 69 27.68 -1.53 17.73
N LEU A 70 28.99 -1.49 17.46
CA LEU A 70 29.94 -0.72 18.27
C LEU A 70 29.73 0.79 18.11
N GLN A 71 29.53 1.27 16.88
CA GLN A 71 29.23 2.67 16.59
C GLN A 71 27.90 3.11 17.25
N GLU A 72 26.82 2.32 17.10
CA GLU A 72 25.52 2.58 17.74
C GLU A 72 25.64 2.68 19.28
N ARG A 73 26.45 1.81 19.90
CA ARG A 73 26.73 1.88 21.35
C ARG A 73 27.50 3.16 21.72
N GLN A 74 28.48 3.57 20.93
CA GLN A 74 29.26 4.78 21.19
C GLN A 74 28.41 6.04 21.03
N ASP A 75 27.54 6.11 20.02
CA ASP A 75 26.57 7.20 19.83
C ASP A 75 25.58 7.28 21.01
N ILE A 76 25.13 6.15 21.56
CA ILE A 76 24.28 6.12 22.76
C ILE A 76 25.01 6.70 23.98
N ILE A 77 26.28 6.36 24.19
CA ILE A 77 27.09 6.90 25.31
C ILE A 77 27.28 8.42 25.16
N ILE A 78 27.62 8.90 23.95
CA ILE A 78 27.76 10.33 23.67
C ILE A 78 26.43 11.08 23.90
N GLN A 79 25.30 10.48 23.54
CA GLN A 79 23.98 11.05 23.83
C GLN A 79 23.62 11.05 25.33
N GLN A 80 24.10 10.08 26.11
CA GLN A 80 23.90 10.08 27.57
C GLN A 80 24.71 11.21 28.21
N GLN A 81 25.99 11.34 27.85
CA GLN A 81 26.87 12.41 28.34
C GLN A 81 26.30 13.80 28.11
N ARG A 82 25.83 14.11 26.88
CA ARG A 82 25.22 15.43 26.58
C ARG A 82 23.98 15.73 27.42
N ARG A 83 23.13 14.72 27.71
CA ARG A 83 21.94 14.90 28.56
C ARG A 83 22.32 15.14 30.02
N GLU A 84 23.45 14.59 30.47
CA GLU A 84 24.00 14.80 31.81
C GLU A 84 24.63 16.20 31.94
N GLU A 85 25.41 16.63 30.95
CA GLU A 85 25.90 18.02 30.81
C GLU A 85 24.75 19.04 30.80
N GLU A 86 23.69 18.79 30.02
CA GLU A 86 22.48 19.62 30.00
C GLU A 86 21.75 19.64 31.34
N ARG A 87 21.74 18.54 32.10
CA ARG A 87 21.16 18.52 33.46
C ARG A 87 21.99 19.36 34.43
N ILE A 88 23.31 19.15 34.47
CA ILE A 88 24.22 19.90 35.36
C ILE A 88 24.09 21.40 35.09
N ARG A 89 24.14 21.81 33.82
CA ARG A 89 24.04 23.23 33.42
C ARG A 89 22.70 23.87 33.76
N ASN A 90 21.62 23.10 33.83
CA ASN A 90 20.30 23.60 34.27
C ASN A 90 20.22 23.68 35.81
N GLU A 91 20.88 22.78 36.54
CA GLU A 91 20.98 22.85 38.00
C GLU A 91 21.84 24.03 38.48
N GLU A 92 22.96 24.30 37.81
CA GLU A 92 23.80 25.49 38.05
C GLU A 92 23.01 26.79 37.87
N ARG A 93 22.17 26.86 36.82
CA ARG A 93 21.27 28.00 36.58
C ARG A 93 20.26 28.20 37.70
N LEU A 94 19.64 27.11 38.19
CA LEU A 94 18.71 27.16 39.32
C LEU A 94 19.40 27.63 40.61
N ARG A 95 20.61 27.12 40.90
CA ARG A 95 21.39 27.57 42.07
C ARG A 95 21.74 29.06 41.99
N ALA A 96 22.17 29.56 40.84
CA ALA A 96 22.45 30.99 40.64
C ALA A 96 21.20 31.88 40.79
N GLU A 97 20.02 31.40 40.38
CA GLU A 97 18.76 32.10 40.57
C GLU A 97 18.31 32.10 42.04
N GLU A 98 18.46 30.98 42.75
CA GLU A 98 18.23 30.92 44.20
C GLU A 98 19.14 31.86 44.99
N GLU A 99 20.44 31.90 44.69
CA GLU A 99 21.40 32.80 45.35
C GLU A 99 21.02 34.27 45.13
N ARG A 100 20.61 34.64 43.91
CA ARG A 100 20.10 35.98 43.60
C ARG A 100 18.83 36.31 44.40
N LEU A 101 17.90 35.37 44.55
CA LEU A 101 16.70 35.55 45.36
C LEU A 101 17.01 35.65 46.87
N ARG A 102 18.01 34.92 47.37
CA ARG A 102 18.49 35.02 48.76
C ARG A 102 19.16 36.37 49.03
N ALA A 103 19.99 36.86 48.11
CA ALA A 103 20.61 38.19 48.21
C ALA A 103 19.57 39.32 48.29
N LEU A 104 18.56 39.29 47.41
CA LEU A 104 17.46 40.26 47.44
C LEU A 104 16.67 40.21 48.76
N LYS A 105 16.38 39.02 49.30
CA LYS A 105 15.71 38.87 50.60
C LYS A 105 16.53 39.46 51.75
N LEU A 106 17.85 39.19 51.79
CA LEU A 106 18.74 39.76 52.81
C LEU A 106 18.83 41.29 52.73
N GLN A 107 18.69 41.87 51.54
CA GLN A 107 18.73 43.33 51.34
C GLN A 107 17.43 44.05 51.81
N THR A 108 16.36 43.33 52.12
CA THR A 108 15.00 43.89 52.29
C THR A 108 14.46 43.87 53.74
N VAL A 109 15.30 43.63 54.76
CA VAL A 109 14.85 43.51 56.17
C VAL A 109 15.53 44.51 57.13
N PRO A 110 14.89 45.68 57.39
CA PRO A 110 15.16 46.51 58.56
C PRO A 110 14.69 45.86 59.88
N LYS A 111 15.17 46.37 61.03
CA LYS A 111 15.00 45.75 62.37
C LYS A 111 14.84 46.82 63.46
N LEU A 112 13.76 46.79 64.25
CA LEU A 112 13.47 47.62 65.45
C LEU A 112 12.43 46.88 66.37
N PRO A 113 12.13 47.31 67.63
CA PRO A 113 11.88 46.41 68.78
C PRO A 113 10.39 46.26 69.26
N PRO A 114 10.11 45.53 70.36
CA PRO A 114 8.77 45.02 70.70
C PRO A 114 8.01 45.81 71.81
N GLU A 115 6.70 45.52 71.94
CA GLU A 115 5.89 45.80 73.15
C GLU A 115 4.88 44.64 73.42
N ALA A 116 4.16 44.67 74.55
CA ALA A 116 3.56 43.51 75.24
C ALA A 116 1.99 43.48 75.22
N PRO A 117 1.32 42.41 75.71
CA PRO A 117 -0.09 42.11 75.42
C PRO A 117 -1.10 42.61 76.46
N PRO A 118 -2.41 42.55 76.14
CA PRO A 118 -3.35 41.85 77.03
C PRO A 118 -4.22 40.80 76.30
N ALA A 119 -5.24 40.24 76.98
CA ALA A 119 -5.79 38.92 76.69
C ALA A 119 -7.23 38.86 76.10
N SER A 120 -7.59 37.62 75.73
CA SER A 120 -8.88 37.02 75.31
C SER A 120 -10.05 37.16 76.32
N PRO A 121 -11.28 36.63 76.09
CA PRO A 121 -11.81 35.84 74.94
C PRO A 121 -13.22 36.23 74.41
N ASN A 122 -13.70 35.59 73.32
CA ASN A 122 -14.92 34.76 73.33
C ASN A 122 -15.22 34.06 71.98
N SER A 123 -16.05 33.01 72.03
CA SER A 123 -16.44 32.11 70.93
C SER A 123 -17.59 32.67 70.06
N THR A 124 -17.94 32.13 68.87
CA THR A 124 -18.78 30.91 68.71
C THR A 124 -18.89 30.46 67.24
N SER A 125 -19.30 29.20 67.01
CA SER A 125 -19.83 28.59 65.76
C SER A 125 -18.90 28.30 64.56
N THR A 126 -18.65 26.99 64.41
CA THR A 126 -18.41 26.14 63.23
C THR A 126 -19.34 26.39 62.02
N PRO A 127 -19.04 25.93 60.77
CA PRO A 127 -18.43 24.64 60.42
C PRO A 127 -17.21 24.65 59.47
N GLN A 128 -16.62 23.46 59.26
CA GLN A 128 -15.24 23.26 58.81
C GLN A 128 -15.11 22.81 57.34
N SER A 129 -14.03 23.28 56.70
CA SER A 129 -13.15 22.61 55.72
C SER A 129 -13.78 21.88 54.52
N ASN A 130 -13.47 22.23 53.28
CA ASN A 130 -12.14 22.16 52.61
C ASN A 130 -11.46 20.77 52.71
N GLY A 131 -10.87 20.22 51.64
CA GLY A 131 -10.76 20.76 50.29
C GLY A 131 -10.03 19.81 49.34
N SER A 132 -9.99 20.21 48.06
CA SER A 132 -9.31 19.54 46.95
C SER A 132 -7.82 19.22 47.20
N GLY A 133 -7.34 18.12 46.58
CA GLY A 133 -5.90 17.83 46.39
C GLY A 133 -5.26 18.70 45.27
N PRO A 134 -4.32 18.21 44.43
CA PRO A 134 -3.98 16.80 44.13
C PRO A 134 -2.44 16.49 44.08
N LEU A 135 -2.09 15.32 43.50
CA LEU A 135 -0.86 14.92 42.77
C LEU A 135 0.39 15.84 42.90
N ASN A 136 1.62 15.36 43.19
CA ASN A 136 2.45 14.38 42.44
C ASN A 136 3.82 14.20 43.20
N SER A 137 4.84 13.37 42.87
CA SER A 137 5.08 12.17 42.00
C SER A 137 6.56 11.71 42.17
N ILE A 138 6.98 10.56 41.60
CA ILE A 138 8.40 10.11 41.37
C ILE A 138 9.10 9.65 42.70
N THR A 139 10.03 8.68 42.82
CA THR A 139 10.94 7.91 41.90
C THR A 139 10.94 6.40 42.24
N ALA A 140 11.69 5.58 41.49
CA ALA A 140 11.93 4.14 41.73
C ALA A 140 13.26 3.84 42.45
N THR A 141 13.39 2.61 42.98
CA THR A 141 14.69 2.00 43.33
C THR A 141 14.68 0.49 43.06
N ASN A 142 15.79 -0.07 42.59
CA ASN A 142 16.05 -1.51 42.57
C ASN A 142 16.62 -1.96 43.91
N LEU A 143 16.41 -3.23 44.28
CA LEU A 143 17.46 -4.15 44.80
C LEU A 143 16.89 -5.56 44.94
N ALA A 144 17.74 -6.58 44.81
CA ALA A 144 17.37 -7.99 44.93
C ALA A 144 18.07 -8.62 46.14
N ASN A 145 17.43 -9.60 46.80
CA ASN A 145 18.12 -10.83 47.19
C ASN A 145 17.20 -11.97 47.68
N LYS A 146 17.75 -13.18 47.64
CA LYS A 146 17.28 -14.46 48.24
C LYS A 146 16.00 -15.07 47.61
N GLN A 147 15.91 -16.36 47.27
CA GLN A 147 16.30 -17.61 47.96
C GLN A 147 15.42 -17.88 49.19
N ASP A 148 14.89 -19.08 49.46
CA ASP A 148 14.93 -20.42 48.83
C ASP A 148 13.85 -21.28 49.58
N PRO A 149 13.71 -22.62 49.46
CA PRO A 149 13.89 -23.57 48.34
C PRO A 149 12.77 -24.67 48.25
N ILE A 150 12.97 -25.70 47.39
CA ILE A 150 12.64 -27.15 47.62
C ILE A 150 11.16 -27.61 47.66
N LEU A 151 10.73 -28.75 47.09
CA LEU A 151 11.13 -29.64 45.97
C LEU A 151 9.88 -30.47 45.55
N PRO A 152 9.83 -31.14 44.38
CA PRO A 152 8.62 -31.79 43.87
C PRO A 152 8.47 -33.28 44.27
N LYS A 153 7.27 -33.83 44.03
CA LYS A 153 7.06 -35.26 43.74
C LYS A 153 6.36 -35.41 42.39
N GLY A 154 7.01 -36.09 41.44
CA GLY A 154 6.39 -36.49 40.18
C GLY A 154 5.69 -37.85 40.27
N LYS A 155 5.06 -38.26 39.17
CA LYS A 155 4.81 -39.66 38.83
C LYS A 155 4.77 -39.83 37.31
N GLU A 156 5.21 -41.01 36.86
CA GLU A 156 5.43 -41.38 35.46
C GLU A 156 4.20 -42.13 34.86
N PRO A 157 4.23 -42.65 33.60
CA PRO A 157 3.02 -42.81 32.79
C PRO A 157 2.36 -44.19 32.91
N PRO A 158 1.19 -44.38 32.26
CA PRO A 158 0.72 -45.66 31.74
C PRO A 158 0.94 -45.79 30.22
N ALA A 159 0.88 -47.02 29.70
CA ALA A 159 1.25 -47.38 28.33
C ALA A 159 0.07 -47.96 27.50
N TYR A 160 0.40 -48.48 26.31
CA TYR A 160 -0.32 -49.49 25.50
C TYR A 160 -1.07 -50.55 26.37
N ALA A 161 -2.17 -51.20 25.97
CA ALA A 161 -2.92 -51.34 24.70
C ALA A 161 -4.39 -51.79 25.04
N PRO A 162 -5.25 -52.35 24.15
CA PRO A 162 -5.22 -52.48 22.68
C PRO A 162 -6.52 -52.00 21.98
N GLN A 163 -6.64 -52.22 20.66
CA GLN A 163 -7.91 -52.15 19.91
C GLN A 163 -8.78 -53.41 20.15
N PRO A 164 -10.05 -53.37 19.68
CA PRO A 164 -10.38 -54.26 18.57
C PRO A 164 -10.97 -53.54 17.34
N LEU A 165 -10.73 -54.09 16.15
CA LEU A 165 -11.39 -53.71 14.90
C LEU A 165 -12.72 -54.47 14.76
N SER A 166 -13.72 -53.86 14.10
CA SER A 166 -14.63 -54.60 13.19
C SER A 166 -15.45 -53.69 12.26
N ASN A 167 -15.18 -53.85 10.97
CA ASN A 167 -16.15 -54.13 9.91
C ASN A 167 -17.36 -53.19 9.70
N ALA A 168 -17.22 -52.33 8.70
CA ALA A 168 -18.16 -52.33 7.56
C ALA A 168 -17.59 -53.27 6.46
N PRO A 169 -18.32 -53.66 5.39
CA PRO A 169 -19.69 -53.28 5.01
C PRO A 169 -20.64 -54.46 4.69
N THR A 170 -21.94 -54.19 4.53
CA THR A 170 -22.88 -55.07 3.82
C THR A 170 -23.88 -54.27 2.96
N LEU A 171 -24.13 -54.76 1.75
CA LEU A 171 -25.22 -54.34 0.86
C LEU A 171 -26.52 -55.09 1.22
N PRO A 172 -27.71 -54.55 0.89
CA PRO A 172 -28.38 -54.90 -0.38
C PRO A 172 -28.85 -53.64 -1.16
N VAL A 173 -29.04 -53.58 -2.50
CA VAL A 173 -29.32 -54.55 -3.59
C VAL A 173 -30.81 -54.96 -3.75
N ASN A 174 -31.38 -54.55 -4.90
CA ASN A 174 -32.70 -54.86 -5.48
C ASN A 174 -33.95 -54.36 -4.71
N GLY A 175 -35.04 -53.93 -5.39
CA GLY A 175 -35.26 -53.71 -6.83
C GLY A 175 -36.43 -52.74 -7.07
N THR A 176 -36.46 -51.90 -8.12
CA THR A 176 -36.62 -52.20 -9.57
C THR A 176 -38.09 -52.28 -10.02
N LYS A 177 -38.67 -51.13 -10.36
CA LYS A 177 -39.73 -50.85 -11.36
C LYS A 177 -39.64 -49.33 -11.63
N VAL A 178 -39.36 -48.79 -12.82
CA VAL A 178 -39.79 -49.11 -14.20
C VAL A 178 -41.30 -48.96 -14.39
N ILE A 179 -41.71 -47.81 -14.95
CA ILE A 179 -42.57 -47.67 -16.14
C ILE A 179 -42.57 -46.20 -16.63
N GLN A 180 -42.35 -46.06 -17.93
CA GLN A 180 -42.62 -44.94 -18.86
C GLN A 180 -43.01 -45.63 -20.20
N PRO A 181 -43.45 -44.95 -21.27
CA PRO A 181 -43.92 -43.56 -21.44
C PRO A 181 -45.31 -43.46 -22.16
N VAL A 182 -45.88 -42.24 -22.29
CA VAL A 182 -46.56 -41.65 -23.49
C VAL A 182 -46.76 -40.13 -23.20
N THR A 183 -46.72 -39.12 -24.09
CA THR A 183 -47.43 -38.80 -25.38
C THR A 183 -48.96 -38.68 -25.24
N SER A 184 -49.72 -37.72 -25.81
CA SER A 184 -49.46 -36.67 -26.82
C SER A 184 -50.50 -35.52 -26.70
N GLN A 185 -50.29 -34.38 -27.42
CA GLN A 185 -51.34 -33.48 -27.98
C GLN A 185 -52.30 -32.74 -26.99
N SER A 186 -53.23 -31.87 -27.44
CA SER A 186 -53.06 -30.51 -28.02
C SER A 186 -54.43 -29.84 -28.28
N LEU A 187 -54.54 -28.50 -28.18
CA LEU A 187 -55.68 -27.64 -28.64
C LEU A 187 -57.00 -27.76 -27.81
N PRO A 188 -57.99 -26.83 -27.90
CA PRO A 188 -58.18 -25.73 -28.87
C PRO A 188 -58.24 -24.29 -28.28
N LEU A 189 -58.56 -23.33 -29.17
CA LEU A 189 -58.66 -21.87 -28.96
C LEU A 189 -60.12 -21.43 -28.73
N GLU A 190 -60.33 -20.17 -28.33
CA GLU A 190 -61.31 -19.29 -28.98
C GLU A 190 -60.91 -17.79 -28.83
N HIS A 191 -61.07 -17.02 -29.93
CA HIS A 191 -61.19 -15.55 -30.15
C HIS A 191 -60.84 -14.52 -29.05
N VAL A 192 -60.25 -13.34 -29.34
CA VAL A 192 -60.63 -12.32 -30.36
C VAL A 192 -59.44 -11.86 -31.25
N VAL A 193 -59.73 -11.24 -32.41
CA VAL A 193 -58.82 -11.03 -33.57
C VAL A 193 -58.73 -9.53 -34.01
N PRO A 194 -58.16 -9.07 -35.16
CA PRO A 194 -57.06 -8.09 -35.08
C PRO A 194 -57.23 -6.84 -35.99
N THR A 195 -56.14 -6.07 -36.17
CA THR A 195 -55.90 -5.20 -37.34
C THR A 195 -54.64 -5.64 -38.11
N LYS A 196 -54.62 -5.44 -39.44
CA LYS A 196 -53.61 -5.99 -40.38
C LYS A 196 -52.71 -4.90 -41.02
N PRO A 197 -51.47 -5.25 -41.45
CA PRO A 197 -50.60 -4.44 -42.33
C PRO A 197 -50.71 -4.82 -43.83
N SER A 198 -50.11 -4.03 -44.75
CA SER A 198 -49.87 -4.35 -46.18
C SER A 198 -48.77 -3.46 -46.84
N PRO A 199 -48.21 -3.78 -48.05
CA PRO A 199 -46.90 -3.28 -48.55
C PRO A 199 -46.90 -2.50 -49.92
N PHE A 200 -45.76 -2.52 -50.68
CA PHE A 200 -45.40 -1.88 -52.00
C PHE A 200 -44.77 -0.44 -51.91
N THR A 201 -43.67 0.01 -52.57
CA THR A 201 -42.68 -0.46 -53.61
C THR A 201 -43.12 -0.36 -55.10
N VAL A 202 -42.35 0.03 -56.16
CA VAL A 202 -40.87 0.14 -56.44
C VAL A 202 -40.36 1.51 -57.09
N PRO A 203 -39.67 1.67 -58.27
CA PRO A 203 -38.24 2.08 -58.37
C PRO A 203 -37.77 3.29 -59.29
N ALA A 204 -36.51 3.78 -59.07
CA ALA A 204 -35.50 4.35 -60.03
C ALA A 204 -35.83 5.64 -60.86
N PRO A 205 -34.93 6.26 -61.70
CA PRO A 205 -33.47 6.11 -62.02
C PRO A 205 -32.63 7.43 -61.79
N ALA A 206 -31.28 7.58 -61.67
CA ALA A 206 -30.01 7.23 -62.37
C ALA A 206 -29.21 8.46 -62.95
N ASP A 207 -27.93 8.63 -62.52
CA ASP A 207 -26.67 9.17 -63.15
C ASP A 207 -26.62 10.40 -64.13
N PRO A 208 -25.48 11.15 -64.34
CA PRO A 208 -24.10 10.63 -64.56
C PRO A 208 -22.85 11.46 -64.05
N LEU A 209 -21.64 10.98 -64.41
CA LEU A 209 -20.28 11.42 -63.99
C LEU A 209 -19.67 12.66 -64.70
N SER A 210 -18.68 13.31 -64.05
CA SER A 210 -17.41 13.80 -64.67
C SER A 210 -16.29 14.15 -63.66
N LYS A 211 -15.04 14.35 -64.12
CA LYS A 211 -13.77 14.58 -63.36
C LYS A 211 -13.16 15.99 -63.69
N PRO A 212 -11.89 16.37 -63.35
CA PRO A 212 -10.91 15.96 -62.30
C PRO A 212 -10.21 17.17 -61.55
N LEU A 213 -9.15 16.86 -60.77
CA LEU A 213 -7.99 17.71 -60.32
C LEU A 213 -7.99 18.35 -58.91
N ALA A 214 -6.78 18.59 -58.40
CA ALA A 214 -6.37 18.87 -57.00
C ALA A 214 -5.42 20.12 -56.97
N PRO A 215 -4.62 20.41 -55.91
CA PRO A 215 -4.65 20.03 -54.49
C PRO A 215 -4.59 21.24 -53.51
N GLN A 216 -4.86 21.04 -52.22
CA GLN A 216 -4.52 22.00 -51.15
C GLN A 216 -4.01 21.31 -49.86
N HIS A 217 -3.24 22.03 -49.06
CA HIS A 217 -2.40 21.50 -47.97
C HIS A 217 -3.07 21.63 -46.58
N ASN A 218 -2.48 20.94 -45.58
CA ASN A 218 -2.68 21.14 -44.13
C ASN A 218 -4.10 20.96 -43.56
N GLY A 219 -4.36 19.76 -43.03
CA GLY A 219 -5.43 19.47 -42.08
C GLY A 219 -4.89 18.88 -40.78
N LEU A 220 -4.16 19.66 -39.98
CA LEU A 220 -3.69 19.24 -38.66
C LEU A 220 -4.91 18.86 -37.81
N SER A 221 -5.03 17.59 -37.43
CA SER A 221 -6.23 17.08 -36.74
C SER A 221 -6.42 17.76 -35.39
N THR A 222 -7.31 18.76 -35.35
CA THR A 222 -7.66 19.48 -34.13
C THR A 222 -8.22 18.51 -33.12
N ILE A 223 -7.54 18.41 -31.97
CA ILE A 223 -7.94 17.57 -30.85
C ILE A 223 -9.35 18.00 -30.45
N SER A 224 -10.33 17.16 -30.71
CA SER A 224 -11.72 17.41 -30.35
C SER A 224 -11.80 17.57 -28.83
N THR A 225 -12.11 18.79 -28.37
CA THR A 225 -12.23 19.12 -26.95
C THR A 225 -13.48 18.46 -26.39
N SER A 226 -13.39 17.16 -26.11
CA SER A 226 -14.48 16.35 -25.61
C SER A 226 -15.07 16.99 -24.35
N LYS A 227 -16.40 17.20 -24.38
CA LYS A 227 -17.14 17.79 -23.26
C LYS A 227 -16.74 17.07 -21.97
N ILE A 228 -16.26 17.83 -20.99
CA ILE A 228 -15.66 17.26 -19.76
C ILE A 228 -16.73 16.44 -19.03
N SER A 229 -16.69 15.12 -19.21
CA SER A 229 -17.49 14.20 -18.43
C SER A 229 -17.05 14.31 -16.97
N ALA A 230 -18.02 14.46 -16.06
CA ALA A 230 -17.73 14.64 -14.65
C ALA A 230 -16.93 13.44 -14.14
N ASP A 231 -15.77 13.70 -13.53
CA ASP A 231 -14.82 12.66 -13.10
C ASP A 231 -15.50 11.57 -12.27
N ARG A 232 -15.69 10.40 -12.89
CA ARG A 232 -16.49 9.31 -12.34
C ARG A 232 -15.98 8.84 -10.99
N TYR A 233 -14.66 8.84 -10.77
CA TYR A 233 -14.04 8.51 -9.50
C TYR A 233 -14.30 9.57 -8.41
N VAL A 234 -14.37 10.85 -8.77
CA VAL A 234 -14.80 11.91 -7.84
C VAL A 234 -16.27 11.75 -7.47
N VAL A 235 -17.15 11.40 -8.41
CA VAL A 235 -18.57 11.10 -8.14
C VAL A 235 -18.70 9.88 -7.22
N ILE A 236 -18.00 8.77 -7.50
CA ILE A 236 -17.94 7.58 -6.62
C ILE A 236 -17.46 7.98 -5.22
N HIS A 237 -16.40 8.78 -5.10
CA HIS A 237 -15.90 9.25 -3.81
C HIS A 237 -16.93 10.08 -3.03
N GLN A 238 -17.78 10.87 -3.72
CA GLN A 238 -18.89 11.58 -3.09
C GLN A 238 -20.03 10.63 -2.65
N SER A 239 -20.42 9.66 -3.48
CA SER A 239 -21.39 8.62 -3.08
C SER A 239 -20.90 7.82 -1.87
N LEU A 240 -19.60 7.51 -1.81
CA LEU A 240 -18.95 6.87 -0.65
C LEU A 240 -18.84 7.80 0.59
N LYS A 241 -19.17 9.10 0.48
CA LYS A 241 -19.51 9.94 1.64
C LYS A 241 -20.97 9.77 2.03
N LYS A 242 -21.92 9.94 1.09
CA LYS A 242 -23.37 9.81 1.31
C LYS A 242 -23.74 8.48 1.98
N LEU A 243 -23.20 7.36 1.48
CA LEU A 243 -23.37 6.01 2.05
C LEU A 243 -23.02 5.94 3.54
N ARG A 244 -21.94 6.61 3.98
CA ARG A 244 -21.51 6.59 5.39
C ARG A 244 -22.40 7.46 6.29
N THR A 245 -23.02 8.50 5.74
CA THR A 245 -24.02 9.31 6.45
C THR A 245 -25.32 8.51 6.59
N SER A 246 -25.81 7.91 5.50
CA SER A 246 -27.03 7.09 5.49
C SER A 246 -26.94 5.90 6.45
N LEU A 247 -25.81 5.19 6.53
CA LEU A 247 -25.65 4.13 7.53
C LEU A 247 -25.59 4.66 8.97
N ALA A 248 -25.04 5.84 9.19
CA ALA A 248 -25.07 6.49 10.51
C ALA A 248 -26.48 6.99 10.90
N GLU A 249 -27.39 7.13 9.93
CA GLU A 249 -28.81 7.43 10.14
C GLU A 249 -29.63 6.16 10.35
N GLN A 250 -29.43 5.11 9.54
CA GLN A 250 -30.02 3.78 9.77
C GLN A 250 -29.62 3.20 11.13
N ALA A 251 -28.39 3.44 11.58
CA ALA A 251 -27.91 3.07 12.91
C ALA A 251 -28.51 3.89 14.07
N LYS A 252 -29.40 4.87 13.80
CA LYS A 252 -30.22 5.52 14.85
C LYS A 252 -31.48 4.70 15.14
N SER A 253 -32.10 4.11 14.11
CA SER A 253 -33.32 3.30 14.22
C SER A 253 -33.06 1.80 14.40
N LEU A 254 -31.86 1.30 14.04
CA LEU A 254 -31.49 -0.12 14.15
C LEU A 254 -30.34 -0.34 15.17
N PRO A 255 -30.63 -0.71 16.44
CA PRO A 255 -29.61 -0.91 17.47
C PRO A 255 -28.59 -2.01 17.15
N LEU A 256 -29.03 -3.12 16.53
CA LEU A 256 -28.17 -4.23 16.13
C LEU A 256 -27.13 -3.79 15.10
N LEU A 257 -27.58 -3.08 14.04
CA LEU A 257 -26.72 -2.46 13.04
C LEU A 257 -25.74 -1.49 13.69
N LYS A 258 -26.20 -0.63 14.62
CA LYS A 258 -25.35 0.35 15.34
C LYS A 258 -24.19 -0.32 16.07
N ALA A 259 -24.44 -1.42 16.78
CA ALA A 259 -23.43 -2.19 17.50
C ALA A 259 -22.47 -2.87 16.51
N ARG A 260 -22.96 -3.80 15.68
CA ARG A 260 -22.12 -4.60 14.77
C ARG A 260 -21.33 -3.73 13.79
N MET A 261 -21.94 -2.73 13.14
CA MET A 261 -21.21 -1.78 12.27
C MET A 261 -20.07 -1.07 13.02
N GLY A 262 -20.30 -0.70 14.28
CA GLY A 262 -19.29 -0.07 15.14
C GLY A 262 -18.09 -0.98 15.36
N ASP A 263 -18.34 -2.24 15.70
CA ASP A 263 -17.30 -3.21 16.05
C ASP A 263 -16.58 -3.75 14.82
N MET A 264 -17.31 -4.15 13.77
CA MET A 264 -16.74 -4.55 12.47
C MET A 264 -15.80 -3.47 11.91
N ARG A 265 -16.15 -2.19 12.07
CA ARG A 265 -15.29 -1.06 11.68
C ARG A 265 -14.04 -0.92 12.55
N ARG A 266 -14.10 -1.25 13.86
CA ARG A 266 -12.92 -1.25 14.75
C ARG A 266 -12.01 -2.42 14.40
N GLU A 267 -12.57 -3.60 14.23
CA GLU A 267 -11.83 -4.84 13.95
C GLU A 267 -11.17 -4.81 12.56
N MET A 268 -11.90 -4.40 11.52
CA MET A 268 -11.36 -4.14 10.17
C MET A 268 -10.11 -3.22 10.22
N ARG A 269 -10.16 -2.17 11.05
CA ARG A 269 -9.02 -1.25 11.23
C ARG A 269 -7.88 -1.86 12.03
N LYS A 270 -8.20 -2.58 13.11
CA LYS A 270 -7.21 -3.28 13.93
C LYS A 270 -6.45 -4.32 13.10
N SER A 271 -7.15 -5.15 12.33
CA SER A 271 -6.55 -6.16 11.46
C SER A 271 -5.65 -5.55 10.39
N LEU A 272 -6.05 -4.44 9.77
CA LEU A 272 -5.21 -3.72 8.80
C LEU A 272 -4.01 -3.02 9.45
N GLY A 273 -4.16 -2.48 10.67
CA GLY A 273 -3.07 -1.88 11.45
C GLY A 273 -2.17 -2.90 12.17
N GLN A 274 -2.46 -4.19 12.04
CA GLN A 274 -1.64 -5.30 12.53
C GLN A 274 -1.04 -6.12 11.36
N ILE A 275 -0.94 -5.52 10.17
CA ILE A 275 -0.23 -6.11 9.03
C ILE A 275 1.27 -5.97 9.24
N VAL A 276 2.00 -7.08 9.12
CA VAL A 276 3.47 -7.15 9.19
C VAL A 276 4.09 -7.38 7.81
N THR A 277 5.36 -7.04 7.66
CA THR A 277 6.16 -7.33 6.45
C THR A 277 6.59 -8.80 6.33
N GLU A 278 6.41 -9.60 7.37
CA GLU A 278 6.77 -11.02 7.39
C GLU A 278 5.84 -11.87 6.50
N LYS A 279 6.43 -12.82 5.76
CA LYS A 279 5.69 -13.75 4.90
C LYS A 279 4.85 -14.70 5.75
N GLY A 280 3.55 -14.78 5.49
CA GLY A 280 2.62 -15.70 6.18
C GLY A 280 2.02 -15.15 7.49
N GLY A 281 2.71 -14.25 8.21
CA GLY A 281 2.24 -13.69 9.49
C GLY A 281 0.88 -12.98 9.44
N ASN A 282 0.44 -12.56 8.25
CA ASN A 282 -0.83 -11.84 8.04
C ASN A 282 -2.07 -12.73 7.88
N ARG A 283 -1.95 -14.08 7.93
CA ARG A 283 -3.06 -15.00 7.63
C ARG A 283 -4.30 -14.79 8.51
N LYS A 284 -4.10 -14.47 9.79
CA LYS A 284 -5.21 -14.23 10.76
C LYS A 284 -5.96 -12.95 10.42
N GLN A 285 -5.24 -11.88 10.12
CA GLN A 285 -5.74 -10.56 9.77
C GLN A 285 -6.57 -10.63 8.49
N ILE A 286 -6.09 -11.37 7.49
CA ILE A 286 -6.81 -11.64 6.24
C ILE A 286 -8.12 -12.42 6.51
N ALA A 287 -8.06 -13.51 7.29
CA ALA A 287 -9.24 -14.30 7.62
C ALA A 287 -10.31 -13.48 8.38
N THR A 288 -9.91 -12.64 9.34
CA THR A 288 -10.81 -11.69 10.02
C THR A 288 -11.44 -10.70 9.05
N ILE A 289 -10.64 -10.09 8.15
CA ILE A 289 -11.16 -9.16 7.13
C ILE A 289 -12.17 -9.85 6.21
N GLN A 290 -11.91 -11.11 5.82
CA GLN A 290 -12.81 -11.90 4.98
C GLN A 290 -14.12 -12.27 5.71
N ALA A 291 -14.04 -12.71 6.96
CA ALA A 291 -15.21 -13.03 7.78
C ALA A 291 -16.12 -11.81 7.98
N LEU A 292 -15.55 -10.64 8.29
CA LEU A 292 -16.29 -9.39 8.42
C LEU A 292 -17.00 -8.99 7.12
N LEU A 293 -16.34 -9.16 5.96
CA LEU A 293 -16.97 -8.90 4.67
C LEU A 293 -18.10 -9.92 4.37
N GLN A 294 -17.90 -11.20 4.69
CA GLN A 294 -18.92 -12.25 4.53
C GLN A 294 -20.15 -12.00 5.43
N GLU A 295 -19.99 -11.69 6.72
CA GLU A 295 -21.09 -11.34 7.64
C GLU A 295 -21.90 -10.12 7.14
N SER A 296 -21.21 -9.13 6.55
CA SER A 296 -21.89 -7.95 5.99
C SER A 296 -22.60 -8.20 4.66
N LEU A 297 -22.26 -9.28 3.95
CA LEU A 297 -22.81 -9.65 2.65
C LEU A 297 -23.92 -10.71 2.77
N SER A 298 -23.88 -11.57 3.80
CA SER A 298 -24.90 -12.59 4.08
C SER A 298 -26.24 -12.03 4.58
N GLY A 299 -26.35 -10.71 4.78
CA GLY A 299 -27.54 -10.07 5.35
C GLY A 299 -27.75 -10.30 6.85
N SER A 300 -26.84 -11.02 7.53
CA SER A 300 -26.96 -11.38 8.96
C SER A 300 -27.02 -10.17 9.90
N VAL A 301 -26.53 -9.01 9.45
CA VAL A 301 -26.75 -7.70 10.09
C VAL A 301 -27.64 -6.87 9.18
N PRO A 302 -28.90 -6.56 9.57
CA PRO A 302 -29.82 -5.81 8.72
C PRO A 302 -29.29 -4.43 8.34
N SER A 303 -29.25 -4.14 7.04
CA SER A 303 -28.93 -2.82 6.48
C SER A 303 -29.71 -2.62 5.18
N ALA A 304 -29.95 -1.37 4.76
CA ALA A 304 -30.68 -1.11 3.53
C ALA A 304 -29.94 -1.70 2.30
N MET A 305 -30.70 -2.15 1.30
CA MET A 305 -30.14 -2.57 0.01
C MET A 305 -29.86 -1.34 -0.87
N VAL A 306 -28.73 -1.32 -1.57
CA VAL A 306 -28.28 -0.18 -2.39
C VAL A 306 -27.68 -0.69 -3.70
N ASP A 307 -28.03 -0.02 -4.81
CA ASP A 307 -27.48 -0.24 -6.14
C ASP A 307 -25.94 -0.01 -6.18
N PRO A 308 -25.13 -1.04 -6.52
CA PRO A 308 -23.68 -0.91 -6.60
C PRO A 308 -23.18 -0.07 -7.78
N SER A 309 -24.01 0.19 -8.81
CA SER A 309 -23.65 0.99 -10.00
C SER A 309 -23.04 2.33 -9.60
N GLN A 310 -23.56 2.94 -8.53
CA GLN A 310 -23.16 4.23 -7.99
C GLN A 310 -21.68 4.27 -7.58
N PHE A 311 -21.05 3.12 -7.33
CA PHE A 311 -19.70 2.98 -6.79
C PHE A 311 -18.67 2.39 -7.78
N VAL A 312 -19.05 2.13 -9.03
CA VAL A 312 -18.18 1.56 -10.09
C VAL A 312 -18.04 2.49 -11.30
N THR A 313 -16.95 2.37 -12.07
CA THR A 313 -16.78 3.20 -13.28
C THR A 313 -17.62 2.74 -14.45
N ASP A 314 -17.68 1.42 -14.63
CA ASP A 314 -18.31 0.78 -15.78
C ASP A 314 -19.79 0.50 -15.49
N GLU A 315 -20.62 0.63 -16.52
CA GLU A 315 -21.92 -0.05 -16.58
C GLU A 315 -21.69 -1.58 -16.65
N ARG A 316 -22.60 -2.35 -16.05
CA ARG A 316 -22.46 -3.80 -15.86
C ARG A 316 -23.81 -4.47 -15.95
N GLU A 317 -23.99 -5.36 -16.92
CA GLU A 317 -25.16 -6.24 -17.00
C GLU A 317 -24.95 -7.57 -16.25
N PRO A 318 -26.02 -8.28 -15.89
CA PRO A 318 -25.92 -9.62 -15.31
C PRO A 318 -25.08 -10.58 -16.17
N MET A 319 -24.35 -11.47 -15.52
CA MET A 319 -23.43 -12.41 -16.16
C MET A 319 -23.62 -13.81 -15.57
N ASN A 320 -23.81 -14.82 -16.43
CA ASN A 320 -24.24 -16.17 -16.04
C ASN A 320 -23.36 -16.79 -14.94
N ASP A 321 -22.04 -16.63 -15.01
CA ASP A 321 -21.07 -17.23 -14.06
C ASP A 321 -20.81 -16.37 -12.80
N ALA A 322 -21.56 -15.28 -12.59
CA ALA A 322 -21.35 -14.38 -11.47
C ALA A 322 -22.18 -14.75 -10.23
N LEU A 323 -21.51 -14.88 -9.08
CA LEU A 323 -22.14 -15.20 -7.79
C LEU A 323 -23.18 -14.16 -7.33
N HIS A 324 -22.99 -12.88 -7.69
CA HIS A 324 -23.90 -11.78 -7.35
C HIS A 324 -24.29 -10.99 -8.59
N ASN A 325 -25.50 -11.28 -9.10
CA ASN A 325 -26.12 -10.59 -10.24
C ASN A 325 -27.22 -9.59 -9.83
N GLU A 326 -27.63 -9.63 -8.57
CA GLU A 326 -28.63 -8.77 -7.92
C GLU A 326 -28.46 -7.30 -8.30
N ALA A 327 -29.56 -6.57 -8.50
CA ALA A 327 -29.53 -5.15 -8.81
C ALA A 327 -29.12 -4.26 -7.62
N GLN A 328 -29.07 -4.81 -6.40
CA GLN A 328 -28.73 -4.13 -5.16
C GLN A 328 -27.89 -5.05 -4.28
N LEU A 329 -27.01 -4.49 -3.44
CA LEU A 329 -26.26 -5.23 -2.42
C LEU A 329 -26.47 -4.62 -1.03
N PRO A 330 -26.20 -5.37 0.06
CA PRO A 330 -26.25 -4.83 1.42
C PRO A 330 -25.34 -3.62 1.59
N SER A 331 -25.91 -2.50 2.04
CA SER A 331 -25.17 -1.24 2.18
C SER A 331 -24.06 -1.31 3.24
N LEU A 332 -24.16 -2.24 4.21
CA LEU A 332 -23.09 -2.55 5.16
C LEU A 332 -21.85 -3.17 4.50
N PHE A 333 -22.01 -4.05 3.51
CA PHE A 333 -20.89 -4.63 2.77
C PHE A 333 -20.13 -3.57 1.97
N LEU A 334 -20.86 -2.74 1.21
CA LEU A 334 -20.27 -1.61 0.47
C LEU A 334 -19.61 -0.59 1.43
N TYR A 335 -20.17 -0.40 2.64
CA TYR A 335 -19.56 0.40 3.70
C TYR A 335 -18.27 -0.23 4.26
N LEU A 336 -18.20 -1.55 4.47
CA LEU A 336 -16.98 -2.19 4.95
C LEU A 336 -15.88 -2.20 3.89
N LEU A 337 -16.18 -2.42 2.61
CA LEU A 337 -15.22 -2.20 1.51
C LEU A 337 -14.72 -0.75 1.46
N ASN A 338 -15.59 0.23 1.74
CA ASN A 338 -15.25 1.65 1.84
C ASN A 338 -14.34 1.96 3.05
N ILE A 339 -14.56 1.32 4.20
CA ILE A 339 -13.70 1.41 5.40
C ILE A 339 -12.34 0.72 5.17
N PHE A 340 -12.32 -0.51 4.64
CA PHE A 340 -11.13 -1.26 4.22
C PHE A 340 -10.25 -0.40 3.32
N SER A 341 -10.82 0.06 2.21
CA SER A 341 -10.16 0.91 1.22
C SER A 341 -9.64 2.23 1.81
N LYS A 342 -10.40 2.88 2.70
CA LYS A 342 -9.93 4.11 3.36
C LYS A 342 -8.77 3.81 4.33
N THR A 343 -8.79 2.67 4.98
CA THR A 343 -7.76 2.30 5.96
C THR A 343 -6.45 1.96 5.24
N ILE A 344 -6.49 1.20 4.15
CA ILE A 344 -5.32 0.94 3.29
C ILE A 344 -4.70 2.24 2.76
N VAL A 345 -5.51 3.17 2.21
CA VAL A 345 -5.02 4.49 1.76
C VAL A 345 -4.45 5.33 2.91
N ASN A 346 -4.97 5.18 4.13
CA ASN A 346 -4.39 5.82 5.32
C ASN A 346 -3.03 5.19 5.70
N GLN A 347 -2.88 3.86 5.69
CA GLN A 347 -1.60 3.19 6.02
C GLN A 347 -0.50 3.55 5.03
N PHE A 348 -0.81 3.57 3.71
CA PHE A 348 0.14 4.05 2.69
C PHE A 348 0.61 5.49 2.95
N ILE A 349 -0.28 6.37 3.40
CA ILE A 349 0.06 7.77 3.75
C ILE A 349 0.93 7.86 5.01
N ASN A 350 0.62 7.04 6.03
CA ASN A 350 1.23 7.17 7.36
C ASN A 350 2.58 6.45 7.47
N GLU A 351 2.71 5.27 6.86
CA GLU A 351 3.83 4.34 7.10
C GLU A 351 4.74 4.24 5.87
N CYS A 352 4.18 4.17 4.67
CA CYS A 352 4.93 3.80 3.46
C CYS A 352 5.76 4.96 2.86
N GLY A 353 5.56 6.20 3.33
CA GLY A 353 6.47 7.31 3.01
C GLY A 353 7.83 7.13 3.69
N ALA A 354 7.84 6.73 4.96
CA ALA A 354 9.04 6.45 5.75
C ALA A 354 9.61 5.05 5.47
N GLN A 355 8.75 4.02 5.40
CA GLN A 355 9.13 2.63 5.19
C GLN A 355 8.44 2.04 3.94
N PRO A 356 8.94 2.30 2.72
CA PRO A 356 8.32 1.81 1.48
C PRO A 356 8.05 0.30 1.44
N LYS A 357 8.91 -0.52 2.09
CA LYS A 357 8.75 -1.98 2.18
C LYS A 357 7.46 -2.42 2.90
N ALA A 358 6.84 -1.57 3.73
CA ALA A 358 5.55 -1.85 4.37
C ALA A 358 4.37 -1.88 3.37
N ALA A 359 4.53 -1.28 2.18
CA ALA A 359 3.48 -1.25 1.17
C ALA A 359 3.19 -2.63 0.54
N ASP A 360 4.18 -3.52 0.48
CA ASP A 360 4.04 -4.80 -0.20
C ASP A 360 2.91 -5.69 0.40
N PRO A 361 2.89 -6.00 1.71
CA PRO A 361 1.81 -6.80 2.30
C PRO A 361 0.43 -6.09 2.23
N LEU A 362 0.38 -4.76 2.37
CA LEU A 362 -0.85 -3.98 2.19
C LEU A 362 -1.40 -4.11 0.76
N GLY A 363 -0.52 -4.06 -0.25
CA GLY A 363 -0.88 -4.25 -1.65
C GLY A 363 -1.30 -5.68 -2.00
N VAL A 364 -0.68 -6.69 -1.38
CA VAL A 364 -1.12 -8.10 -1.49
C VAL A 364 -2.54 -8.25 -0.92
N ILE A 365 -2.82 -7.70 0.26
CA ILE A 365 -4.13 -7.83 0.92
C ILE A 365 -5.22 -7.05 0.17
N ALA A 366 -4.89 -5.85 -0.37
CA ALA A 366 -5.78 -5.14 -1.28
C ALA A 366 -6.15 -6.00 -2.51
N ALA A 367 -5.15 -6.58 -3.18
CA ALA A 367 -5.35 -7.40 -4.37
C ALA A 367 -6.09 -8.72 -4.07
N GLN A 368 -5.80 -9.36 -2.93
CA GLN A 368 -6.48 -10.60 -2.51
C GLN A 368 -7.96 -10.36 -2.20
N ILE A 369 -8.30 -9.30 -1.46
CA ILE A 369 -9.70 -8.99 -1.14
C ILE A 369 -10.46 -8.57 -2.41
N PHE A 370 -9.94 -7.67 -3.24
CA PHE A 370 -10.68 -7.22 -4.44
C PHE A 370 -10.72 -8.26 -5.58
N SER A 371 -9.84 -9.26 -5.59
CA SER A 371 -9.89 -10.35 -6.57
C SER A 371 -10.87 -11.48 -6.18
N ASN A 372 -11.24 -11.60 -4.91
CA ASN A 372 -12.08 -12.70 -4.40
C ASN A 372 -13.45 -12.72 -5.11
N LYS A 373 -13.78 -13.85 -5.75
CA LYS A 373 -15.05 -14.04 -6.48
C LYS A 373 -16.29 -13.78 -5.62
N ALA A 374 -16.23 -14.12 -4.33
CA ALA A 374 -17.32 -13.87 -3.37
C ALA A 374 -17.57 -12.38 -3.06
N TYR A 375 -16.74 -11.45 -3.54
CA TYR A 375 -16.91 -10.00 -3.37
C TYR A 375 -17.03 -9.27 -4.72
N GLN A 376 -17.20 -10.00 -5.82
CA GLN A 376 -17.44 -9.45 -7.15
C GLN A 376 -18.94 -9.20 -7.37
N TRP A 377 -19.26 -8.17 -8.15
CA TRP A 377 -20.62 -7.86 -8.57
C TRP A 377 -20.69 -7.85 -10.10
N ARG A 378 -21.61 -8.65 -10.66
CA ARG A 378 -21.78 -8.87 -12.11
C ARG A 378 -20.45 -9.24 -12.79
N GLY A 379 -19.78 -10.25 -12.23
CA GLY A 379 -18.52 -10.83 -12.73
C GLY A 379 -17.29 -9.91 -12.64
N LYS A 380 -17.43 -8.69 -12.10
CA LYS A 380 -16.36 -7.68 -12.03
C LYS A 380 -16.08 -7.27 -10.58
N THR A 381 -14.84 -6.89 -10.31
CA THR A 381 -14.37 -6.46 -8.98
C THR A 381 -14.98 -5.11 -8.56
N LEU A 382 -14.96 -4.80 -7.26
CA LEU A 382 -15.40 -3.49 -6.72
C LEU A 382 -14.22 -2.55 -6.40
N ILE A 383 -13.10 -2.73 -7.11
CA ILE A 383 -11.83 -2.00 -6.92
C ILE A 383 -11.96 -0.47 -7.03
N ASP A 384 -12.98 0.01 -7.75
CA ASP A 384 -13.27 1.44 -7.94
C ASP A 384 -13.52 2.16 -6.61
N ILE A 385 -13.98 1.45 -5.58
CA ILE A 385 -14.16 1.96 -4.21
C ILE A 385 -12.81 2.39 -3.57
N LEU A 386 -11.72 1.72 -3.95
CA LEU A 386 -10.34 2.06 -3.58
C LEU A 386 -9.76 3.10 -4.53
N MET A 387 -9.93 2.92 -5.84
CA MET A 387 -9.36 3.84 -6.85
C MET A 387 -9.96 5.24 -6.79
N ALA A 388 -11.23 5.38 -6.42
CA ALA A 388 -11.86 6.66 -6.11
C ALA A 388 -11.19 7.43 -4.96
N LYS A 389 -10.59 6.72 -3.99
CA LYS A 389 -9.82 7.34 -2.90
C LYS A 389 -8.43 7.72 -3.35
N TYR A 390 -7.79 6.84 -4.12
CA TYR A 390 -6.49 7.09 -4.74
C TYR A 390 -6.53 8.33 -5.64
N ARG A 391 -7.54 8.45 -6.50
CA ARG A 391 -7.78 9.60 -7.37
C ARG A 391 -7.86 10.93 -6.62
N VAL A 392 -8.44 10.93 -5.41
CA VAL A 392 -8.60 12.15 -4.59
C VAL A 392 -7.36 12.40 -3.71
N ALA A 393 -6.64 11.36 -3.27
CA ALA A 393 -5.47 11.48 -2.39
C ALA A 393 -4.16 11.75 -3.15
N CYS A 394 -4.01 11.17 -4.34
CA CYS A 394 -2.91 11.37 -5.29
C CYS A 394 -3.44 11.49 -6.74
N PRO A 395 -3.96 12.67 -7.13
CA PRO A 395 -4.46 12.94 -8.48
C PRO A 395 -3.44 12.70 -9.61
N VAL A 396 -2.15 12.88 -9.32
CA VAL A 396 -1.03 12.74 -10.28
C VAL A 396 -1.02 11.38 -10.96
N LEU A 397 -1.30 10.29 -10.24
CA LEU A 397 -1.39 8.93 -10.78
C LEU A 397 -2.48 8.79 -11.87
N PHE A 398 -3.43 9.72 -11.93
CA PHE A 398 -4.53 9.74 -12.87
C PHE A 398 -4.30 10.75 -14.02
N GLY A 399 -3.14 11.42 -14.06
CA GLY A 399 -2.77 12.41 -15.08
C GLY A 399 -3.15 13.85 -14.73
N TYR A 400 -3.39 14.18 -13.46
CA TYR A 400 -3.67 15.56 -13.05
C TYR A 400 -2.39 16.31 -12.66
N HIS A 401 -2.27 17.53 -13.14
CA HIS A 401 -1.15 18.46 -12.97
C HIS A 401 -1.62 19.83 -12.44
N GLY A 402 -0.69 20.63 -11.96
CA GLY A 402 -0.96 21.97 -11.42
C GLY A 402 0.27 22.57 -10.73
N SER A 403 0.30 23.90 -10.61
CA SER A 403 1.39 24.61 -9.91
C SER A 403 1.28 24.47 -8.39
N GLU A 404 2.39 24.16 -7.73
CA GLU A 404 2.49 24.08 -6.27
C GLU A 404 2.47 25.46 -5.59
N ASN A 405 2.58 26.53 -6.38
CA ASN A 405 2.55 27.91 -5.92
C ASN A 405 1.15 28.53 -5.92
N THR A 406 0.14 27.88 -6.52
CA THR A 406 -1.24 28.40 -6.57
C THR A 406 -2.21 27.52 -5.78
N GLU A 407 -3.22 28.15 -5.17
CA GLU A 407 -4.25 27.44 -4.40
C GLU A 407 -4.98 26.38 -5.26
N GLN A 408 -5.34 26.74 -6.49
CA GLN A 408 -6.01 25.83 -7.43
C GLN A 408 -5.10 24.67 -7.85
N GLY A 409 -3.81 24.92 -8.06
CA GLY A 409 -2.84 23.88 -8.38
C GLY A 409 -2.62 22.92 -7.21
N ARG A 410 -2.52 23.43 -5.97
CA ARG A 410 -2.52 22.62 -4.73
C ARG A 410 -3.76 21.73 -4.62
N ILE A 411 -4.96 22.24 -4.93
CA ILE A 411 -6.19 21.42 -5.00
C ILE A 411 -6.08 20.34 -6.08
N ARG A 412 -5.66 20.69 -7.31
CA ARG A 412 -5.50 19.73 -8.41
C ARG A 412 -4.48 18.63 -8.11
N LEU A 413 -3.42 18.95 -7.37
CA LEU A 413 -2.42 18.00 -6.87
C LEU A 413 -2.87 17.24 -5.61
N GLY A 414 -4.06 17.47 -5.06
CA GLY A 414 -4.54 16.78 -3.86
C GLY A 414 -3.76 17.11 -2.59
N TRP A 415 -3.16 18.31 -2.53
CA TRP A 415 -2.54 18.85 -1.32
C TRP A 415 -3.61 19.04 -0.24
N LYS A 416 -3.30 18.67 1.01
CA LYS A 416 -4.27 18.81 2.12
C LYS A 416 -4.27 20.23 2.68
N ARG A 417 -5.46 20.76 2.98
CA ARG A 417 -5.60 21.80 4.01
C ARG A 417 -5.76 21.14 5.37
N ASN A 418 -4.97 21.62 6.33
CA ASN A 418 -5.13 21.40 7.77
C ASN A 418 -5.92 22.60 8.34
N GLY A 419 -6.36 22.55 9.60
CA GLY A 419 -7.23 23.59 10.17
C GLY A 419 -6.67 25.03 10.14
N ALA A 420 -5.35 25.18 10.12
CA ALA A 420 -4.64 26.46 10.10
C ALA A 420 -4.09 26.88 8.72
N GLY A 421 -4.36 26.12 7.64
CA GLY A 421 -3.85 26.45 6.30
C GLY A 421 -3.44 25.22 5.48
N TRP A 422 -2.55 25.39 4.51
CA TRP A 422 -1.98 24.27 3.76
C TRP A 422 -1.08 23.39 4.65
N ALA A 423 -1.09 22.08 4.42
CA ALA A 423 -0.11 21.18 5.01
C ALA A 423 1.32 21.58 4.60
N PRO A 424 2.35 21.40 5.45
CA PRO A 424 3.75 21.63 5.07
C PRO A 424 4.16 20.79 3.84
N GLU A 425 5.09 21.32 3.03
CA GLU A 425 5.54 20.63 1.81
C GLU A 425 6.03 19.20 2.10
N GLN A 426 6.92 19.03 3.08
CA GLN A 426 7.42 17.71 3.48
C GLN A 426 6.28 16.72 3.81
N GLN A 427 5.24 17.15 4.54
CA GLN A 427 4.08 16.32 4.87
C GLN A 427 3.25 15.94 3.62
N HIS A 428 3.22 16.79 2.59
CA HIS A 428 2.60 16.46 1.30
C HIS A 428 3.49 15.53 0.46
N ILE A 429 4.81 15.76 0.44
CA ILE A 429 5.81 14.92 -0.24
C ILE A 429 5.82 13.50 0.32
N ASP A 430 5.89 13.31 1.64
CA ASP A 430 5.86 11.98 2.28
C ASP A 430 4.54 11.25 2.04
N LYS A 431 3.41 11.97 2.13
CA LYS A 431 2.07 11.47 1.76
C LYS A 431 2.06 10.95 0.32
N MET A 432 2.68 11.69 -0.61
CA MET A 432 2.67 11.33 -2.03
C MET A 432 3.62 10.18 -2.37
N LYS A 433 4.82 10.15 -1.78
CA LYS A 433 5.73 9.01 -1.85
C LYS A 433 5.05 7.73 -1.37
N GLY A 434 4.47 7.75 -0.16
CA GLY A 434 3.79 6.58 0.42
C GLY A 434 2.60 6.09 -0.41
N LEU A 435 1.80 7.02 -0.97
CA LEU A 435 0.72 6.66 -1.90
C LEU A 435 1.24 6.04 -3.21
N ALA A 436 2.31 6.58 -3.79
CA ALA A 436 2.90 6.08 -5.03
C ALA A 436 3.46 4.65 -4.88
N VAL A 437 4.21 4.40 -3.80
CA VAL A 437 4.72 3.07 -3.43
C VAL A 437 3.54 2.10 -3.22
N GLY A 438 2.48 2.53 -2.53
CA GLY A 438 1.26 1.73 -2.36
C GLY A 438 0.51 1.45 -3.67
N TYR A 439 0.58 2.36 -4.65
CA TYR A 439 -0.05 2.16 -5.95
C TYR A 439 0.71 1.13 -6.79
N ALA A 440 2.04 1.18 -6.78
CA ALA A 440 2.89 0.15 -7.35
C ALA A 440 2.64 -1.22 -6.69
N ALA A 441 2.51 -1.25 -5.36
CA ALA A 441 2.18 -2.44 -4.56
C ALA A 441 0.83 -3.10 -4.91
N ILE A 442 -0.12 -2.35 -5.47
CA ILE A 442 -1.41 -2.88 -5.93
C ILE A 442 -1.34 -3.30 -7.40
N SER A 443 -0.73 -2.46 -8.25
CA SER A 443 -0.79 -2.59 -9.71
C SER A 443 0.22 -3.58 -10.31
N LEU A 444 1.41 -3.70 -9.73
CA LEU A 444 2.46 -4.64 -10.18
C LEU A 444 2.35 -5.99 -9.45
N ARG A 445 1.15 -6.58 -9.50
CA ARG A 445 0.83 -7.89 -8.91
C ARG A 445 0.66 -8.95 -9.98
N ASP A 446 1.38 -10.05 -9.84
CA ASP A 446 1.22 -11.20 -10.72
C ASP A 446 0.04 -12.07 -10.26
N PHE A 447 -0.78 -12.46 -11.23
CA PHE A 447 -1.94 -13.33 -11.07
C PHE A 447 -1.87 -14.55 -12.01
N SER A 448 -0.77 -14.75 -12.74
CA SER A 448 -0.55 -15.88 -13.65
C SER A 448 -0.77 -17.26 -13.00
N LYS A 449 -0.52 -17.36 -11.69
CA LYS A 449 -0.68 -18.56 -10.86
C LYS A 449 -1.96 -18.56 -10.01
N SER A 450 -2.94 -17.71 -10.34
CA SER A 450 -4.16 -17.48 -9.56
C SER A 450 -5.43 -17.72 -10.40
N PRO A 451 -6.46 -18.42 -9.87
CA PRO A 451 -7.74 -18.60 -10.56
C PRO A 451 -8.67 -17.37 -10.46
N ASN A 452 -8.19 -16.27 -9.88
CA ASN A 452 -8.91 -15.00 -9.75
C ASN A 452 -8.36 -13.96 -10.73
N ILE A 453 -9.23 -13.08 -11.23
CA ILE A 453 -8.85 -11.98 -12.12
C ILE A 453 -8.10 -10.91 -11.31
N ASN A 454 -7.00 -10.38 -11.87
CA ASN A 454 -6.29 -9.25 -11.26
C ASN A 454 -7.22 -8.02 -11.18
N PRO A 455 -7.50 -7.47 -9.98
CA PRO A 455 -8.44 -6.36 -9.82
C PRO A 455 -7.90 -5.04 -10.38
N TRP A 456 -6.58 -4.89 -10.54
CA TRP A 456 -5.96 -3.67 -11.02
C TRP A 456 -4.64 -3.99 -11.77
N PRO A 457 -4.71 -4.41 -13.04
CA PRO A 457 -3.58 -5.02 -13.75
C PRO A 457 -2.41 -4.05 -14.03
N PRO A 458 -1.20 -4.58 -14.32
CA PRO A 458 -0.01 -3.77 -14.65
C PRO A 458 -0.20 -2.74 -15.75
N SER A 459 -1.15 -2.94 -16.68
CA SER A 459 -1.52 -1.93 -17.69
C SER A 459 -1.99 -0.61 -17.09
N LYS A 460 -2.53 -0.62 -15.86
CA LYS A 460 -2.87 0.59 -15.10
C LYS A 460 -1.61 1.29 -14.56
N TYR A 461 -0.60 0.55 -14.09
CA TYR A 461 0.72 1.10 -13.74
C TYR A 461 1.36 1.79 -14.93
N TRP A 462 1.44 1.10 -16.08
CA TRP A 462 1.97 1.66 -17.33
C TRP A 462 1.23 2.94 -17.72
N THR A 463 -0.11 2.93 -17.66
CA THR A 463 -0.95 4.10 -17.97
C THR A 463 -0.66 5.27 -17.03
N SER A 464 -0.49 5.04 -15.72
CA SER A 464 -0.15 6.07 -14.75
C SER A 464 1.27 6.64 -14.96
N LEU A 465 2.25 5.78 -15.20
CA LEU A 465 3.63 6.20 -15.51
C LEU A 465 3.66 7.04 -16.80
N ALA A 466 3.05 6.54 -17.88
CA ALA A 466 2.95 7.23 -19.16
C ALA A 466 2.31 8.63 -19.04
N ARG A 467 1.22 8.75 -18.27
CA ARG A 467 0.57 10.04 -18.01
C ARG A 467 1.47 11.04 -17.29
N ILE A 468 2.31 10.59 -16.35
CA ILE A 468 3.25 11.47 -15.66
C ILE A 468 4.37 11.88 -16.62
N VAL A 469 5.07 10.92 -17.23
CA VAL A 469 6.25 11.22 -18.06
C VAL A 469 5.92 12.03 -19.32
N ASN A 470 4.69 11.96 -19.83
CA ASN A 470 4.23 12.75 -20.96
C ASN A 470 3.76 14.18 -20.60
N THR A 471 3.85 14.61 -19.33
CA THR A 471 3.51 15.99 -18.92
C THR A 471 4.37 17.03 -19.66
N SER A 472 3.76 18.17 -20.01
CA SER A 472 4.43 19.31 -20.65
C SER A 472 5.56 19.89 -19.77
N PRO A 473 6.74 20.28 -20.32
CA PRO A 473 7.88 20.80 -19.57
C PRO A 473 7.58 21.91 -18.54
N ALA A 474 6.60 22.76 -18.82
CA ALA A 474 6.18 23.89 -17.96
C ALA A 474 5.21 23.49 -16.84
N GLU A 475 4.64 22.28 -16.89
CA GLU A 475 3.65 21.78 -15.92
C GLU A 475 4.23 20.72 -14.97
N ILE A 476 5.51 20.35 -15.16
CA ILE A 476 6.22 19.39 -14.31
C ILE A 476 6.45 19.97 -12.92
N SER A 477 5.99 19.27 -11.89
CA SER A 477 6.05 19.70 -10.49
C SER A 477 6.92 18.77 -9.61
N ASN A 478 7.33 19.25 -8.42
CA ASN A 478 8.08 18.45 -7.45
C ASN A 478 7.28 17.18 -7.04
N THR A 479 5.98 17.36 -6.81
CA THR A 479 5.00 16.29 -6.55
C THR A 479 5.01 15.21 -7.63
N GLN A 480 5.03 15.58 -8.92
CA GLN A 480 5.07 14.60 -10.00
C GLN A 480 6.36 13.77 -9.97
N CYS A 481 7.50 14.42 -9.74
CA CYS A 481 8.79 13.74 -9.67
C CYS A 481 8.88 12.78 -8.47
N VAL A 482 8.34 13.18 -7.31
CA VAL A 482 8.28 12.33 -6.11
C VAL A 482 7.32 11.15 -6.29
N VAL A 483 6.17 11.34 -6.93
CA VAL A 483 5.24 10.23 -7.26
C VAL A 483 5.91 9.27 -8.26
N LEU A 484 6.57 9.78 -9.30
CA LEU A 484 7.27 8.96 -10.29
C LEU A 484 8.40 8.14 -9.65
N ARG A 485 9.21 8.76 -8.76
CA ARG A 485 10.24 8.05 -7.99
C ARG A 485 9.60 6.95 -7.13
N GLY A 486 8.58 7.29 -6.34
CA GLY A 486 7.91 6.34 -5.45
C GLY A 486 7.11 5.23 -6.15
N MET A 487 6.77 5.38 -7.44
CA MET A 487 6.23 4.29 -8.25
C MET A 487 7.30 3.29 -8.69
N ILE A 488 8.54 3.73 -8.88
CA ILE A 488 9.63 2.94 -9.46
C ILE A 488 10.48 2.30 -8.36
N GLU A 489 10.88 3.09 -7.36
CA GLU A 489 11.73 2.69 -6.22
C GLU A 489 11.14 1.47 -5.48
N ILE A 490 11.88 0.36 -5.45
CA ILE A 490 11.53 -1.00 -4.96
C ILE A 490 10.50 -1.80 -5.78
N TYR A 491 10.21 -1.38 -7.01
CA TYR A 491 9.29 -2.07 -7.94
C TYR A 491 9.87 -2.26 -9.36
N GLU A 492 11.07 -1.77 -9.63
CA GLU A 492 11.77 -1.84 -10.91
C GLU A 492 11.84 -3.26 -11.51
N GLU A 493 12.23 -4.26 -10.72
CA GLU A 493 12.31 -5.66 -11.15
C GLU A 493 10.94 -6.21 -11.59
N ARG A 494 9.87 -5.85 -10.85
CA ARG A 494 8.50 -6.28 -11.17
C ARG A 494 7.96 -5.57 -12.40
N PHE A 495 8.33 -4.30 -12.61
CA PHE A 495 7.97 -3.58 -13.83
C PHE A 495 8.68 -4.17 -15.06
N ILE A 496 9.97 -4.50 -14.95
CA ILE A 496 10.74 -5.20 -15.98
C ILE A 496 10.21 -6.62 -16.22
N TYR A 497 9.78 -7.35 -15.20
CA TYR A 497 9.16 -8.67 -15.34
C TYR A 497 7.89 -8.66 -16.21
N PHE A 498 7.04 -7.63 -16.11
CA PHE A 498 5.81 -7.54 -16.91
C PHE A 498 6.00 -6.97 -18.33
N TYR A 499 7.07 -6.23 -18.60
CA TYR A 499 7.20 -5.44 -19.84
C TYR A 499 8.57 -5.57 -20.55
N GLY A 500 9.53 -6.29 -19.98
CA GLY A 500 10.86 -6.52 -20.56
C GLY A 500 11.56 -5.23 -20.97
N SER A 501 12.04 -5.20 -22.21
CA SER A 501 12.72 -4.05 -22.81
C SER A 501 11.86 -2.78 -22.87
N ALA A 502 10.53 -2.90 -22.94
CA ALA A 502 9.63 -1.74 -22.94
C ALA A 502 9.62 -1.03 -21.57
N ALA A 503 9.75 -1.78 -20.47
CA ALA A 503 9.96 -1.17 -19.15
C ALA A 503 11.32 -0.45 -19.06
N ILE A 504 12.39 -1.02 -19.63
CA ILE A 504 13.71 -0.36 -19.64
C ILE A 504 13.65 0.97 -20.40
N ALA A 505 12.99 1.01 -21.56
CA ALA A 505 12.75 2.25 -22.31
C ALA A 505 11.90 3.27 -21.52
N ALA A 506 10.85 2.81 -20.83
CA ALA A 506 10.04 3.67 -19.96
C ALA A 506 10.81 4.18 -18.72
N LEU A 507 11.74 3.39 -18.16
CA LEU A 507 12.61 3.79 -17.05
C LEU A 507 13.64 4.84 -17.49
N ARG A 508 14.24 4.71 -18.68
CA ARG A 508 15.07 5.77 -19.30
C ARG A 508 14.28 7.08 -19.42
N LEU A 509 13.09 7.02 -20.03
CA LEU A 509 12.22 8.18 -20.19
C LEU A 509 11.83 8.81 -18.84
N ALA A 510 11.58 8.00 -17.81
CA ALA A 510 11.18 8.44 -16.48
C ALA A 510 12.31 9.02 -15.62
N LEU A 511 13.53 8.48 -15.71
CA LEU A 511 14.64 8.81 -14.79
C LEU A 511 15.76 9.64 -15.42
N ILE A 512 15.86 9.66 -16.75
CA ILE A 512 16.82 10.48 -17.50
C ILE A 512 16.09 11.64 -18.18
N ASP A 513 15.21 11.35 -19.14
CA ASP A 513 14.65 12.38 -20.02
C ASP A 513 13.66 13.30 -19.31
N PHE A 514 12.77 12.75 -18.47
CA PHE A 514 11.78 13.51 -17.70
C PHE A 514 12.39 14.56 -16.76
N PRO A 515 13.35 14.25 -15.86
CA PRO A 515 14.01 15.29 -15.04
C PRO A 515 14.90 16.21 -15.87
N ASN A 516 15.42 15.77 -17.02
CA ASN A 516 16.17 16.64 -17.92
C ASN A 516 15.29 17.71 -18.58
N LYS A 517 14.10 17.35 -19.12
CA LYS A 517 13.16 18.31 -19.73
C LYS A 517 12.43 19.24 -18.76
N ALA A 518 12.42 18.94 -17.46
CA ALA A 518 11.78 19.77 -16.46
C ALA A 518 12.43 21.17 -16.40
N GLN A 519 11.64 22.23 -16.60
CA GLN A 519 12.16 23.62 -16.63
C GLN A 519 12.72 24.07 -15.27
N SER A 520 12.04 23.70 -14.18
CA SER A 520 12.51 23.94 -12.82
C SER A 520 13.24 22.71 -12.27
N LYS A 521 14.47 22.90 -11.77
CA LYS A 521 15.24 21.84 -11.11
C LYS A 521 14.87 21.79 -9.63
N THR A 522 13.91 20.93 -9.31
CA THR A 522 13.40 20.69 -7.95
C THR A 522 14.12 19.51 -7.29
N PRO A 523 14.06 19.36 -5.95
CA PRO A 523 14.62 18.20 -5.25
C PRO A 523 14.13 16.86 -5.81
N GLY A 524 12.86 16.78 -6.24
CA GLY A 524 12.31 15.61 -6.92
C GLY A 524 12.98 15.29 -8.27
N THR A 525 13.34 16.29 -9.08
CA THR A 525 14.04 16.05 -10.36
C THR A 525 15.44 15.46 -10.15
N ALA A 526 16.20 15.99 -9.19
CA ALA A 526 17.49 15.41 -8.78
C ALA A 526 17.28 14.00 -8.17
N GLY A 527 16.21 13.82 -7.40
CA GLY A 527 15.82 12.53 -6.81
C GLY A 527 15.52 11.43 -7.83
N LEU A 528 15.12 11.76 -9.06
CA LEU A 528 14.96 10.80 -10.17
C LEU A 528 16.32 10.42 -10.79
N GLN A 529 17.18 11.41 -11.05
CA GLN A 529 18.53 11.19 -11.59
C GLN A 529 19.39 10.35 -10.64
N VAL A 530 19.29 10.60 -9.32
CA VAL A 530 19.93 9.78 -8.28
C VAL A 530 19.38 8.35 -8.27
N LEU A 531 18.08 8.14 -8.55
CA LEU A 531 17.53 6.79 -8.67
C LEU A 531 18.13 6.04 -9.87
N ALA A 532 18.32 6.68 -11.04
CA ALA A 532 19.01 6.05 -12.17
C ALA A 532 20.44 5.61 -11.81
N GLN A 533 21.18 6.42 -11.05
CA GLN A 533 22.53 6.08 -10.57
C GLN A 533 22.50 4.89 -9.58
N ILE A 534 21.51 4.82 -8.70
CA ILE A 534 21.29 3.69 -7.78
C ILE A 534 20.99 2.41 -8.56
N LEU A 535 20.06 2.45 -9.52
CA LEU A 535 19.70 1.29 -10.35
C LEU A 535 20.90 0.76 -11.15
N LYS A 536 21.73 1.66 -11.68
CA LYS A 536 22.98 1.29 -12.37
C LYS A 536 24.02 0.68 -11.43
N ARG A 537 24.13 1.18 -10.19
CA ARG A 537 25.10 0.70 -9.19
C ARG A 537 24.70 -0.66 -8.59
N ASP A 538 23.42 -0.81 -8.23
CA ASP A 538 22.95 -1.93 -7.40
C ASP A 538 22.43 -3.11 -8.23
N ILE A 539 21.92 -2.86 -9.44
CA ILE A 539 21.33 -3.88 -10.32
C ILE A 539 22.03 -3.96 -11.69
N GLY A 540 23.05 -3.12 -11.94
CA GLY A 540 23.75 -3.05 -13.23
C GLY A 540 22.91 -2.48 -14.38
N LEU A 541 21.74 -1.88 -14.10
CA LEU A 541 20.81 -1.44 -15.12
C LEU A 541 21.29 -0.15 -15.80
N GLU A 542 21.81 -0.26 -17.02
CA GLU A 542 22.20 0.90 -17.84
C GLU A 542 20.99 1.51 -18.55
N LEU A 543 20.45 2.58 -17.94
CA LEU A 543 19.45 3.48 -18.52
C LEU A 543 20.12 4.57 -19.34
#